data_AF-A0A661G6W3-F1
#
_entry.id   AF-A0A661G6W3-F1
#
_cell.length_a   1.000
_cell.length_b   1.000
_cell.length_c   1.000
_cell.angle_alpha   90.00
_cell.angle_beta   90.00
_cell.angle_gamma   90.00
#
_symmetry.space_group_name_H-M   'P 1'
#
loop_
_entity.id
_entity.type
_entity.pdbx_description
1 polymer ?
#
loop_
_entity_poly.entity_id
_entity_poly.type
_entity_poly.pdbx_seq_one_letter_code
_entity_poly.pdbx_strand_id
1 'polypeptide(L)' 'KRAALENVLIPDTVATHKQRLADAGFQHSGVWLRYFNFISIVAIK' A
#
# COMPACT_ATOMS: atom_id res chain seq x y z
N LYS A 1 16.39 -19.46 14.06
CA LYS A 1 15.47 -19.10 12.94
C LYS A 1 14.16 -18.47 13.48
N ARG A 2 14.22 -17.40 14.28
CA ARG A 2 13.03 -16.73 14.86
C ARG A 2 13.07 -15.19 14.78
N ALA A 3 14.13 -14.61 14.23
CA ALA A 3 14.32 -13.15 14.17
C ALA A 3 14.10 -12.52 12.79
N ALA A 4 13.69 -13.31 11.78
CA ALA A 4 13.56 -12.83 10.40
C ALA A 4 12.15 -12.28 10.06
N LEU A 5 11.20 -12.29 11.00
CA LEU A 5 9.80 -11.95 10.74
C LEU A 5 9.33 -10.66 11.42
N GLU A 6 10.12 -10.05 12.31
CA GLU A 6 9.71 -8.84 13.05
C GLU A 6 9.90 -7.55 12.25
N ASN A 7 10.62 -7.59 11.12
CA ASN A 7 10.92 -6.44 10.26
C ASN A 7 10.19 -6.44 8.91
N VAL A 8 9.17 -7.28 8.74
CA VAL A 8 8.54 -7.49 7.41
C VAL A 8 7.20 -6.76 7.26
N LEU A 9 6.61 -6.29 8.36
CA LEU A 9 5.39 -5.47 8.33
C LEU A 9 5.69 -4.08 8.88
N ILE A 10 6.41 -3.27 8.11
CA ILE A 10 6.38 -1.82 8.31
C ILE A 10 5.04 -1.36 7.73
N PRO A 11 4.07 -0.89 8.56
CA PRO A 11 2.79 -0.44 8.05
C PRO A 11 3.00 0.87 7.30
N ASP A 12 3.04 0.79 5.97
CA ASP A 12 3.01 1.98 5.13
C ASP A 12 1.58 2.56 5.15
N THR A 13 1.50 3.89 5.18
CA THR A 13 0.18 4.54 5.14
C THR A 13 -0.41 4.45 3.73
N VAL A 14 -1.74 4.49 3.65
CA VAL A 14 -2.45 4.58 2.36
C VAL A 14 -1.97 5.80 1.56
N ALA A 15 -1.63 6.90 2.24
CA ALA A 15 -1.11 8.10 1.62
C ALA A 15 0.23 7.83 0.91
N THR A 16 1.15 7.10 1.56
CA THR A 16 2.42 6.69 0.96
C THR A 16 2.20 5.86 -0.31
N HIS A 17 1.30 4.89 -0.27
CA HIS A 17 1.00 4.06 -1.45
C HIS A 17 0.36 4.87 -2.58
N LYS A 18 -0.54 5.81 -2.27
CA LYS A 18 -1.13 6.73 -3.27
C LYS A 18 -0.08 7.63 -3.90
N GLN A 19 0.83 8.19 -3.11
CA GLN A 19 1.94 9.01 -3.59
C GLN A 19 2.82 8.21 -4.57
N ARG A 20 3.22 7.00 -4.19
CA ARG A 20 4.02 6.11 -5.05
C ARG A 20 3.32 5.79 -6.38
N LEU A 21 2.00 5.58 -6.35
CA LEU A 21 1.22 5.35 -7.57
C LEU A 21 1.13 6.61 -8.44
N ALA A 22 0.98 7.79 -7.82
CA ALA A 22 1.02 9.06 -8.55
C ALA A 22 2.39 9.30 -9.19
N ASP A 23 3.48 9.04 -8.46
CA ASP A 23 4.86 9.16 -8.95
C ASP A 23 5.15 8.16 -10.09
N ALA A 24 4.52 6.98 -10.07
CA ALA A 24 4.57 6.00 -11.14
C ALA A 24 3.72 6.37 -12.38
N GLY A 25 2.96 7.48 -12.33
CA GLY A 25 2.18 7.99 -13.46
C GLY A 25 0.74 7.48 -13.54
N PHE A 26 0.20 6.89 -12.47
CA PHE A 26 -1.23 6.57 -12.40
C PHE A 26 -2.04 7.82 -12.05
N GLN A 27 -2.95 8.23 -12.94
CA GLN A 27 -3.77 9.43 -12.72
C GLN A 27 -4.82 9.23 -11.63
N HIS A 28 -5.36 8.01 -11.50
CA HIS A 28 -6.38 7.69 -10.52
C HIS A 28 -5.96 6.45 -9.72
N SER A 29 -5.82 6.61 -8.40
CA SER A 29 -5.61 5.49 -7.49
C SER A 29 -6.50 5.58 -6.25
N GLY A 30 -7.05 4.46 -5.82
CA GLY A 30 -8.04 4.39 -4.76
C GLY A 30 -7.99 3.08 -3.99
N VAL A 31 -8.39 3.11 -2.71
CA VAL A 31 -8.54 1.89 -1.92
C VAL A 31 -9.82 1.20 -2.35
N TRP A 32 -9.69 0.00 -2.92
CA TRP A 32 -10.82 -0.83 -3.34
C TRP A 32 -11.39 -1.62 -2.16
N LEU A 33 -10.52 -2.16 -1.31
CA LEU A 33 -10.91 -2.95 -0.15
C LEU A 33 -10.04 -2.59 1.04
N ARG A 34 -10.65 -2.49 2.22
CA ARG A 34 -9.95 -2.34 3.50
C ARG A 34 -10.48 -3.38 4.47
N TYR A 35 -9.58 -4.18 5.02
CA TYR A 35 -9.88 -5.17 6.04
C TYR A 35 -8.82 -5.10 7.15
N PHE A 36 -9.17 -4.50 8.28
CA PHE A 36 -8.25 -4.19 9.39
C PHE A 36 -6.96 -3.48 8.91
N ASN A 37 -5.81 -4.14 9.06
CA ASN A 37 -4.49 -3.64 8.68
C ASN A 37 -4.14 -3.94 7.21
N PHE A 38 -5.03 -4.60 6.47
CA PHE A 38 -4.83 -4.94 5.08
C PHE A 38 -5.68 -4.06 4.19
N ILE A 39 -5.09 -3.59 3.09
CA ILE A 39 -5.79 -2.83 2.05
C ILE A 39 -5.44 -3.38 0.68
N SER A 40 -6.40 -3.27 -0.23
CA SER A 40 -6.19 -3.45 -1.66
C SER A 40 -6.38 -2.10 -2.34
N ILE A 41 -5.40 -1.69 -3.14
CA ILE A 41 -5.43 -0.42 -3.87
C ILE A 41 -5.55 -0.76 -5.36
N VAL A 42 -6.51 -0.11 -6.02
CA VAL A 42 -6.64 -0.12 -7.47
C VAL A 42 -6.04 1.16 -8.03
N ALA A 43 -5.30 1.04 -9.13
CA ALA A 43 -4.78 2.18 -9.88
C ALA A 43 -5.19 2.04 -11.35
N ILE A 44 -5.67 3.13 -11.92
CA ILE A 44 -6.15 3.24 -13.30
C ILE A 44 -5.29 4.31 -13.97
N LYS A 45 -4.75 3.99 -15.14
CA LYS A 45 -4.01 4.93 -15.97
C LYS A 45 -4.95 5.85 -16.72
#